data_AF-V6LI26-F1
#
_entry.id   AF-V6LI26-F1
#
_cell.length_a   1.000
_cell.length_b   1.000
_cell.length_c   1.000
_cell.angle_alpha   90.00
_cell.angle_beta   90.00
_cell.angle_gamma   90.00
#
_symmetry.space_group_name_H-M   'P 1'
#
loop_
_entity.id
_entity.type
_entity.pdbx_description
1 polymer ?
#
loop_
_entity_poly.entity_id
_entity_poly.type
_entity_poly.pdbx_seq_one_letter_code
_entity_poly.pdbx_strand_id
1 'polypeptide(L)'
;MDLTDAFLSDAASYETLFSAYRDLLVSAAPEDKALFDEIVRSRGAKLAKKLFEFPLLSQFPERELQTTFCIFVSQACKALEFEFLEPIFAGSIAFACCETVAPQAQRLYASTFQSVARVCSLKSLSLPDFGIEKLVNLLLESFEHFQNSNQIRFSTPSILEILATFLVFDEYKIKFVNLNGLLIFSQFLAQTENSEVCSGILGLIHSLIFNLNDVGKQSIYDIISPFFAPIQLKNLIFAVLEKQFSDQKNVNFNVLMVLHGCLIPQTKDIACLEFVKFAAENFEETEIQIQIVSEIIIKFVAISPESVQISSFLAENGAFMQKIFRFLDLNQANPINSTIAQMLQVVAVSSPVNKSYIQFDFPLLPLLKVAHFFASQLINQSMSSAVQNLENCYVALTYFTETRAFAQWPNLAIQPEALAVLQLAESLSGVEGLLGELPGMSALLARLCATKTYISQAKIALKERFPVFYAFLVDFALQIMKQGKPSNHIVLSILKGLTAVSGEIGAVEPAKIVQFMTLFDAETDEEFADVLADLIEGYAGCVPGAVQAELEKVLTRMV
;
A
#
# COMPACT_ATOMS: atom_id res chain seq x y z
N MET A 1 48.54 -18.59 -15.67
CA MET A 1 48.86 -17.25 -15.11
C MET A 1 48.04 -17.17 -13.84
N ASP A 2 48.68 -16.95 -12.69
CA ASP A 2 47.92 -16.77 -11.44
C ASP A 2 46.95 -15.61 -11.69
N LEU A 3 45.65 -15.77 -11.41
CA LEU A 3 44.63 -14.75 -11.72
C LEU A 3 45.06 -13.38 -11.18
N THR A 4 45.75 -13.40 -10.03
CA THR A 4 46.43 -12.29 -9.36
C THR A 4 47.44 -11.53 -10.22
N ASP A 5 48.23 -12.17 -11.08
CA ASP A 5 49.28 -11.55 -11.90
C ASP A 5 48.73 -10.82 -13.13
N ALA A 6 47.63 -11.32 -13.71
CA ALA A 6 46.96 -10.66 -14.84
C ALA A 6 46.36 -9.30 -14.43
N PHE A 7 45.85 -9.19 -13.19
CA PHE A 7 45.30 -7.94 -12.64
C PHE A 7 46.37 -6.90 -12.24
N LEU A 8 47.63 -7.33 -12.05
CA LEU A 8 48.73 -6.47 -11.59
C LEU A 8 49.50 -5.79 -12.73
N SER A 9 49.40 -6.31 -13.96
CA SER A 9 50.04 -5.71 -15.13
C SER A 9 49.25 -4.52 -15.67
N ASP A 10 49.86 -3.34 -15.71
CA ASP A 10 49.32 -2.17 -16.45
C ASP A 10 49.24 -2.41 -17.98
N ALA A 11 49.86 -3.48 -18.47
CA ALA A 11 49.88 -3.88 -19.87
C ALA A 11 48.83 -4.96 -20.23
N ALA A 12 48.02 -5.43 -19.27
CA ALA A 12 46.96 -6.39 -19.56
C ALA A 12 45.85 -5.75 -20.40
N SER A 13 45.44 -6.41 -21.49
CA SER A 13 44.28 -5.96 -22.26
C SER A 13 43.01 -6.02 -21.41
N TYR A 14 42.04 -5.16 -21.70
CA TYR A 14 40.76 -5.16 -21.01
C TYR A 14 40.04 -6.52 -21.12
N GLU A 15 40.20 -7.23 -22.25
CA GLU A 15 39.65 -8.58 -22.49
C GLU A 15 40.24 -9.59 -21.50
N THR A 16 41.54 -9.47 -21.24
CA THR A 16 42.24 -10.33 -20.29
C THR A 16 41.77 -10.05 -18.86
N LEU A 17 41.64 -8.78 -18.49
CA LEU A 17 41.17 -8.37 -17.16
C LEU A 17 39.71 -8.77 -16.93
N PHE A 18 38.85 -8.60 -17.93
CA PHE A 18 37.42 -8.90 -17.84
C PHE A 18 37.15 -10.41 -17.90
N SER A 19 37.85 -11.17 -18.74
CA SER A 19 37.80 -12.64 -18.71
C SER A 19 38.28 -13.19 -17.37
N ALA A 20 39.39 -12.68 -16.84
CA ALA A 20 39.88 -13.07 -15.51
C ALA A 20 38.85 -12.74 -14.42
N TYR A 21 38.16 -11.60 -14.53
CA TYR A 21 37.10 -11.21 -13.61
C TYR A 21 35.84 -12.08 -13.74
N ARG A 22 35.44 -12.44 -14.96
CA ARG A 22 34.35 -13.38 -15.22
C ARG A 22 34.67 -14.75 -14.63
N ASP A 23 35.87 -15.26 -14.90
CA ASP A 23 36.28 -16.58 -14.44
C ASP A 23 36.35 -16.59 -12.90
N LEU A 24 36.71 -15.46 -12.26
CA LEU A 24 36.60 -15.26 -10.82
C LEU A 24 35.13 -15.24 -10.34
N LEU A 25 34.22 -14.55 -11.00
CA LEU A 25 32.79 -14.53 -10.64
C LEU A 25 32.10 -15.89 -10.81
N VAL A 26 32.50 -16.65 -11.83
CA VAL A 26 31.95 -17.98 -12.12
C VAL A 26 32.53 -19.03 -11.15
N SER A 27 33.79 -18.87 -10.73
CA SER A 27 34.44 -19.78 -9.77
C SER A 27 34.16 -19.45 -8.30
N ALA A 28 33.90 -18.18 -7.97
CA ALA A 28 33.43 -17.76 -6.66
C ALA A 28 31.94 -18.08 -6.53
N ALA A 29 31.64 -19.30 -6.09
CA ALA A 29 30.30 -19.65 -5.62
C ALA A 29 29.84 -18.67 -4.51
N PRO A 30 28.53 -18.51 -4.25
CA PRO A 30 27.96 -17.56 -3.27
C PRO A 30 28.51 -17.64 -1.83
N GLU A 31 29.34 -18.64 -1.54
CA GLU A 31 29.87 -18.97 -0.21
C GLU A 31 31.07 -18.11 0.20
N ASP A 32 31.78 -17.45 -0.74
CA ASP A 32 32.97 -16.63 -0.42
C ASP A 32 32.80 -15.13 -0.74
N LYS A 33 31.65 -14.58 -0.33
CA LYS A 33 31.32 -13.16 -0.45
C LYS A 33 32.38 -12.24 0.18
N ALA A 34 33.08 -12.72 1.22
CA ALA A 34 34.11 -11.96 1.91
C ALA A 34 35.36 -11.74 1.04
N LEU A 35 35.87 -12.80 0.41
CA LEU A 35 36.98 -12.71 -0.54
C LEU A 35 36.61 -11.81 -1.72
N PHE A 36 35.38 -11.93 -2.19
CA PHE A 36 34.88 -11.13 -3.30
C PHE A 36 34.82 -9.63 -2.95
N ASP A 37 34.28 -9.26 -1.79
CA ASP A 37 34.25 -7.88 -1.33
C ASP A 37 35.68 -7.32 -1.12
N GLU A 38 36.63 -8.16 -0.69
CA GLU A 38 38.05 -7.79 -0.55
C GLU A 38 38.71 -7.51 -1.91
N ILE A 39 38.43 -8.33 -2.93
CA ILE A 39 38.94 -8.11 -4.29
C ILE A 39 38.39 -6.80 -4.86
N VAL A 40 37.09 -6.54 -4.68
CA VAL A 40 36.49 -5.28 -5.12
C VAL A 40 37.08 -4.10 -4.35
N ARG A 41 37.27 -4.19 -3.02
CA ARG A 41 37.90 -3.11 -2.24
C ARG A 41 39.34 -2.82 -2.68
N SER A 42 40.12 -3.86 -2.91
CA SER A 42 41.55 -3.72 -3.23
C SER A 42 41.82 -3.34 -4.69
N ARG A 43 40.96 -3.76 -5.64
CA ARG A 43 41.24 -3.66 -7.08
C ARG A 43 40.10 -3.08 -7.92
N GLY A 44 38.90 -2.94 -7.35
CA GLY A 44 37.71 -2.51 -8.06
C GLY A 44 37.83 -1.12 -8.69
N ALA A 45 38.54 -0.20 -8.05
CA ALA A 45 38.78 1.15 -8.59
C ALA A 45 39.57 1.14 -9.91
N LYS A 46 40.66 0.35 -9.96
CA LYS A 46 41.50 0.20 -11.16
C LYS A 46 40.71 -0.48 -12.28
N LEU A 47 39.95 -1.52 -11.94
CA LEU A 47 39.11 -2.24 -12.90
C LEU A 47 37.99 -1.34 -13.43
N ALA A 48 37.32 -0.57 -12.58
CA ALA A 48 36.30 0.39 -12.97
C ALA A 48 36.85 1.42 -13.96
N LYS A 49 38.01 2.01 -13.67
CA LYS A 49 38.67 2.93 -14.59
C LYS A 49 38.90 2.31 -15.97
N LYS A 50 39.41 1.07 -16.01
CA LYS A 50 39.70 0.36 -17.26
C LYS A 50 38.44 -0.06 -18.03
N LEU A 51 37.41 -0.55 -17.34
CA LEU A 51 36.17 -1.02 -17.97
C LEU A 51 35.37 0.12 -18.59
N PHE A 52 35.50 1.33 -18.06
CA PHE A 52 34.77 2.50 -18.53
C PHE A 52 35.63 3.45 -19.41
N GLU A 53 36.84 3.04 -19.80
CA GLU A 53 37.64 3.73 -20.83
C GLU A 53 37.09 3.48 -22.26
N PHE A 54 36.38 2.36 -22.49
CA PHE A 54 35.86 1.96 -23.80
C PHE A 54 34.44 1.37 -23.69
N PRO A 55 33.59 1.43 -24.74
CA PRO A 55 32.23 0.90 -24.72
C PRO A 55 32.19 -0.63 -24.89
N LEU A 56 32.79 -1.37 -23.95
CA LEU A 56 33.01 -2.82 -24.03
C LEU A 56 31.74 -3.63 -24.28
N LEU A 57 30.62 -3.24 -23.68
CA LEU A 57 29.33 -3.90 -23.87
C LEU A 57 28.82 -3.89 -25.34
N SER A 58 29.36 -3.01 -26.19
CA SER A 58 29.04 -3.04 -27.64
C SER A 58 29.81 -4.10 -28.41
N GLN A 59 30.95 -4.56 -27.86
CA GLN A 59 31.82 -5.56 -28.48
C GLN A 59 31.46 -6.99 -28.05
N PHE A 60 30.73 -7.14 -26.94
CA PHE A 60 30.42 -8.41 -26.31
C PHE A 60 28.93 -8.51 -25.95
N PRO A 61 28.08 -8.96 -26.89
CA PRO A 61 26.64 -9.09 -26.65
C PRO A 61 26.28 -10.30 -25.78
N GLU A 62 27.24 -11.14 -25.36
CA GLU A 62 26.95 -12.33 -24.57
C GLU A 62 26.29 -11.97 -23.22
N ARG A 63 25.14 -12.60 -22.96
CA ARG A 63 24.32 -12.39 -21.74
C ARG A 63 25.11 -12.64 -20.45
N GLU A 64 26.04 -13.59 -20.46
CA GLU A 64 26.90 -13.91 -19.32
C GLU A 64 27.85 -12.75 -18.96
N LEU A 65 28.36 -12.05 -19.96
CA LEU A 65 29.25 -10.90 -19.79
C LEU A 65 28.49 -9.67 -19.31
N GLN A 66 27.28 -9.45 -19.81
CA GLN A 66 26.37 -8.40 -19.30
C GLN A 66 26.01 -8.64 -17.82
N THR A 67 25.73 -9.89 -17.45
CA THR A 67 25.42 -10.26 -16.06
C THR A 67 26.62 -10.03 -15.15
N THR A 68 27.80 -10.46 -15.59
CA THR A 68 29.09 -10.23 -14.91
C THR A 68 29.36 -8.75 -14.67
N PHE A 69 29.13 -7.92 -15.69
CA PHE A 69 29.28 -6.47 -15.61
C PHE A 69 28.33 -5.85 -14.57
N CYS A 70 27.04 -6.22 -14.58
CA CYS A 70 26.07 -5.75 -13.59
C CYS A 70 26.46 -6.15 -12.15
N ILE A 71 26.95 -7.38 -11.96
CA ILE A 71 27.42 -7.85 -10.65
C ILE A 71 28.62 -7.02 -10.19
N PHE A 72 29.60 -6.78 -11.06
CA PHE A 72 30.75 -5.92 -10.75
C PHE A 72 30.30 -4.54 -10.28
N VAL A 73 29.47 -3.85 -11.06
CA VAL A 73 28.99 -2.50 -10.73
C VAL A 73 28.29 -2.49 -9.38
N SER A 74 27.37 -3.43 -9.16
CA SER A 74 26.61 -3.52 -7.90
C SER A 74 27.55 -3.62 -6.69
N GLN A 75 28.63 -4.36 -6.83
CA GLN A 75 29.56 -4.64 -5.75
C GLN A 75 30.57 -3.51 -5.56
N ALA A 76 31.05 -2.93 -6.66
CA ALA A 76 31.85 -1.71 -6.65
C ALA A 76 31.12 -0.60 -5.87
N CYS A 77 29.82 -0.40 -6.13
CA CYS A 77 29.01 0.60 -5.41
C CYS A 77 28.94 0.35 -3.89
N LYS A 78 28.93 -0.92 -3.46
CA LYS A 78 28.88 -1.29 -2.05
C LYS A 78 30.23 -1.06 -1.37
N ALA A 79 31.30 -1.47 -2.04
CA ALA A 79 32.60 -1.69 -1.42
C ALA A 79 33.61 -0.56 -1.64
N LEU A 80 33.49 0.21 -2.73
CA LEU A 80 34.39 1.32 -3.04
C LEU A 80 33.93 2.63 -2.40
N GLU A 81 34.91 3.48 -2.09
CA GLU A 81 34.68 4.88 -1.76
C GLU A 81 34.22 5.67 -3.00
N PHE A 82 33.52 6.77 -2.77
CA PHE A 82 32.84 7.53 -3.81
C PHE A 82 33.77 8.06 -4.91
N GLU A 83 34.96 8.52 -4.54
CA GLU A 83 35.98 9.00 -5.49
C GLU A 83 36.39 7.93 -6.51
N PHE A 84 36.29 6.64 -6.15
CA PHE A 84 36.60 5.53 -7.03
C PHE A 84 35.41 5.06 -7.89
N LEU A 85 34.21 5.58 -7.64
CA LEU A 85 33.02 5.33 -8.47
C LEU A 85 32.92 6.31 -9.66
N GLU A 86 33.71 7.38 -9.66
CA GLU A 86 33.73 8.41 -10.71
C GLU A 86 33.84 7.82 -12.14
N PRO A 87 34.73 6.85 -12.43
CA PRO A 87 34.85 6.32 -13.78
C PRO A 87 33.60 5.54 -14.24
N ILE A 88 32.97 4.81 -13.30
CA ILE A 88 31.70 4.10 -13.55
C ILE A 88 30.63 5.13 -13.90
N PHE A 89 30.56 6.20 -13.12
CA PHE A 89 29.58 7.27 -13.30
C PHE A 89 29.72 7.98 -14.66
N ALA A 90 30.92 8.51 -14.94
CA ALA A 90 31.18 9.28 -16.16
C ALA A 90 31.08 8.40 -17.42
N GLY A 91 31.62 7.18 -17.37
CA GLY A 91 31.57 6.25 -18.49
C GLY A 91 30.17 5.74 -18.79
N SER A 92 29.35 5.48 -17.76
CA SER A 92 27.94 5.12 -17.94
C SER A 92 27.16 6.19 -18.69
N ILE A 93 27.31 7.48 -18.30
CA ILE A 93 26.65 8.57 -19.03
C ILE A 93 27.19 8.65 -20.47
N ALA A 94 28.52 8.65 -20.63
CA ALA A 94 29.15 8.81 -21.93
C ALA A 94 28.70 7.74 -22.94
N PHE A 95 28.67 6.47 -22.52
CA PHE A 95 28.32 5.36 -23.41
C PHE A 95 26.82 5.18 -23.60
N ALA A 96 26.00 5.50 -22.60
CA ALA A 96 24.54 5.51 -22.77
C ALA A 96 24.05 6.55 -23.78
N CYS A 97 24.76 7.67 -23.90
CA CYS A 97 24.42 8.75 -24.84
C CYS A 97 25.14 8.67 -26.20
N CYS A 98 26.02 7.69 -26.40
CA CYS A 98 26.88 7.62 -27.58
C CYS A 98 26.21 6.87 -28.75
N GLU A 99 26.00 7.53 -29.88
CA GLU A 99 25.31 6.95 -31.06
C GLU A 99 26.03 5.74 -31.68
N THR A 100 27.34 5.60 -31.48
CA THR A 100 28.10 4.45 -31.99
C THR A 100 28.00 3.21 -31.09
N VAL A 101 27.37 3.34 -29.91
CA VAL A 101 27.12 2.24 -28.98
C VAL A 101 25.79 1.58 -29.34
N ALA A 102 25.75 0.25 -29.36
CA ALA A 102 24.52 -0.48 -29.69
C ALA A 102 23.38 -0.15 -28.68
N PRO A 103 22.11 -0.03 -29.12
CA PRO A 103 21.00 0.38 -28.25
C PRO A 103 20.82 -0.47 -26.98
N GLN A 104 21.04 -1.79 -27.09
CA GLN A 104 20.98 -2.70 -25.93
C GLN A 104 22.07 -2.38 -24.89
N ALA A 105 23.28 -2.05 -25.35
CA ALA A 105 24.38 -1.64 -24.49
C ALA A 105 24.14 -0.26 -23.88
N GLN A 106 23.56 0.69 -24.63
CA GLN A 106 23.19 2.01 -24.12
C GLN A 106 22.24 1.90 -22.91
N ARG A 107 21.19 1.07 -23.02
CA ARG A 107 20.26 0.80 -21.90
C ARG A 107 20.95 0.19 -20.69
N LEU A 108 21.89 -0.72 -20.91
CA LEU A 108 22.65 -1.33 -19.82
C LEU A 108 23.53 -0.31 -19.08
N TYR A 109 24.14 0.63 -19.82
CA TYR A 109 24.88 1.74 -19.22
C TYR A 109 23.97 2.74 -18.47
N ALA A 110 22.77 3.01 -18.98
CA ALA A 110 21.77 3.83 -18.28
C ALA A 110 21.28 3.16 -16.97
N SER A 111 21.04 1.85 -16.97
CA SER A 111 20.69 1.10 -15.74
C SER A 111 21.85 1.04 -14.74
N THR A 112 23.08 0.96 -15.24
CA THR A 112 24.30 1.04 -14.43
C THR A 112 24.37 2.39 -13.72
N PHE A 113 24.10 3.48 -14.45
CA PHE A 113 24.03 4.82 -13.88
C PHE A 113 22.99 4.93 -12.76
N GLN A 114 21.76 4.43 -12.99
CA GLN A 114 20.70 4.38 -11.98
C GLN A 114 21.12 3.66 -10.70
N SER A 115 21.82 2.54 -10.84
CA SER A 115 22.31 1.75 -9.71
C SER A 115 23.32 2.54 -8.86
N VAL A 116 24.25 3.25 -9.51
CA VAL A 116 25.23 4.10 -8.84
C VAL A 116 24.54 5.29 -8.17
N ALA A 117 23.63 5.97 -8.86
CA ALA A 117 22.90 7.11 -8.32
C ALA A 117 22.05 6.73 -7.09
N ARG A 118 21.42 5.55 -7.10
CA ARG A 118 20.71 5.00 -5.94
C ARG A 118 21.61 4.84 -4.73
N VAL A 119 22.85 4.38 -4.92
CA VAL A 119 23.83 4.24 -3.84
C VAL A 119 24.24 5.61 -3.30
N CYS A 120 24.42 6.60 -4.16
CA CYS A 120 24.73 7.98 -3.76
C CYS A 120 23.60 8.57 -2.91
N SER A 121 22.35 8.38 -3.35
CA SER A 121 21.16 8.80 -2.59
C SER A 121 21.09 8.12 -1.21
N LEU A 122 21.27 6.80 -1.14
CA LEU A 122 21.27 6.05 0.13
C LEU A 122 22.38 6.46 1.09
N LYS A 123 23.54 6.87 0.57
CA LYS A 123 24.69 7.34 1.35
C LYS A 123 24.69 8.87 1.59
N SER A 124 23.64 9.57 1.14
CA SER A 124 23.53 11.05 1.18
C SER A 124 24.75 11.77 0.56
N LEU A 125 25.31 11.20 -0.50
CA LEU A 125 26.42 11.77 -1.26
C LEU A 125 25.84 12.64 -2.39
N SER A 126 26.44 13.81 -2.61
CA SER A 126 26.15 14.63 -3.79
C SER A 126 26.56 13.88 -5.05
N LEU A 127 25.71 13.85 -6.07
CA LEU A 127 26.16 13.41 -7.38
C LEU A 127 27.18 14.43 -7.90
N PRO A 128 28.22 14.01 -8.64
CA PRO A 128 29.13 14.98 -9.20
C PRO A 128 28.48 15.62 -10.43
N ASP A 129 28.77 16.89 -10.68
CA ASP A 129 28.12 17.69 -11.72
C ASP A 129 28.64 17.33 -13.13
N PHE A 130 28.23 16.18 -13.64
CA PHE A 130 28.68 15.64 -14.92
C PHE A 130 27.84 16.09 -16.12
N GLY A 131 27.36 17.32 -16.09
CA GLY A 131 26.79 17.95 -17.29
C GLY A 131 25.33 17.57 -17.53
N ILE A 132 24.46 17.80 -16.54
CA ILE A 132 23.01 17.87 -16.80
C ILE A 132 22.71 18.83 -17.97
N GLU A 133 23.46 19.93 -18.08
CA GLU A 133 23.41 20.86 -19.21
C GLU A 133 23.75 20.17 -20.54
N LYS A 134 24.79 19.34 -20.56
CA LYS A 134 25.14 18.53 -21.73
C LYS A 134 24.02 17.56 -22.10
N LEU A 135 23.38 16.92 -21.12
CA LEU A 135 22.26 16.00 -21.38
C LEU A 135 21.01 16.74 -21.91
N VAL A 136 20.69 17.91 -21.35
CA VAL A 136 19.61 18.77 -21.86
C VAL A 136 19.92 19.24 -23.29
N ASN A 137 21.18 19.58 -23.59
CA ASN A 137 21.60 19.94 -24.94
C ASN A 137 21.53 18.76 -25.92
N LEU A 138 21.97 17.55 -25.52
CA LEU A 138 21.86 16.35 -26.35
C LEU A 138 20.39 15.99 -26.65
N LEU A 139 19.51 16.21 -25.68
CA LEU A 139 18.08 16.06 -25.87
C LEU A 139 17.51 17.12 -26.84
N LEU A 140 17.93 18.38 -26.72
CA LEU A 140 17.58 19.44 -27.67
C LEU A 140 17.99 19.07 -29.10
N GLU A 141 19.24 18.62 -29.29
CA GLU A 141 19.73 18.14 -30.58
C GLU A 141 18.92 16.95 -31.10
N SER A 142 18.51 16.04 -30.22
CA SER A 142 17.62 14.94 -30.57
C SER A 142 16.24 15.44 -31.01
N PHE A 143 15.73 16.51 -30.42
CA PHE A 143 14.46 17.10 -30.83
C PHE A 143 14.56 17.79 -32.18
N GLU A 144 15.60 18.59 -32.39
CA GLU A 144 15.86 19.22 -33.69
C GLU A 144 16.03 18.17 -34.78
N HIS A 145 16.73 17.06 -34.48
CA HIS A 145 16.83 15.95 -35.43
C HIS A 145 15.44 15.37 -35.75
N PHE A 146 14.63 15.10 -34.73
CA PHE A 146 13.28 14.56 -34.91
C PHE A 146 12.39 15.49 -35.74
N GLN A 147 12.43 16.81 -35.52
CA GLN A 147 11.69 17.79 -36.32
C GLN A 147 12.08 17.78 -37.79
N ASN A 148 13.35 17.55 -38.08
CA ASN A 148 13.88 17.59 -39.45
C ASN A 148 13.72 16.26 -40.20
N SER A 149 13.76 15.13 -39.50
CA SER A 149 13.80 13.80 -40.13
C SER A 149 12.59 12.90 -39.84
N ASN A 150 11.70 13.30 -38.91
CA ASN A 150 10.71 12.43 -38.27
C ASN A 150 11.32 11.15 -37.66
N GLN A 151 12.62 11.12 -37.41
CA GLN A 151 13.33 10.00 -36.79
C GLN A 151 13.88 10.42 -35.44
N ILE A 152 13.62 9.61 -34.42
CA ILE A 152 14.16 9.81 -33.08
C ILE A 152 15.56 9.22 -33.06
N ARG A 153 16.53 9.94 -32.47
CA ARG A 153 17.88 9.39 -32.28
C ARG A 153 17.79 8.15 -31.39
N PHE A 154 18.55 7.10 -31.72
CA PHE A 154 18.48 5.84 -30.97
C PHE A 154 18.86 5.99 -29.48
N SER A 155 19.67 7.00 -29.14
CA SER A 155 20.08 7.30 -27.78
C SER A 155 19.04 8.07 -26.95
N THR A 156 17.96 8.59 -27.55
CA THR A 156 16.99 9.44 -26.86
C THR A 156 16.34 8.76 -25.65
N PRO A 157 15.89 7.48 -25.70
CA PRO A 157 15.36 6.81 -24.52
C PRO A 157 16.36 6.73 -23.36
N SER A 158 17.63 6.41 -23.64
CA SER A 158 18.69 6.34 -22.62
C SER A 158 19.04 7.71 -22.04
N ILE A 159 18.98 8.78 -22.84
CA ILE A 159 19.14 10.16 -22.35
C ILE A 159 18.01 10.51 -21.37
N LEU A 160 16.76 10.17 -21.70
CA LEU A 160 15.60 10.39 -20.84
C LEU A 160 15.71 9.63 -19.50
N GLU A 161 16.16 8.37 -19.54
CA GLU A 161 16.38 7.55 -18.34
C GLU A 161 17.45 8.13 -17.40
N ILE A 162 18.55 8.63 -17.96
CA ILE A 162 19.63 9.28 -17.18
C ILE A 162 19.14 10.60 -16.60
N LEU A 163 18.45 11.43 -17.39
CA LEU A 163 17.87 12.68 -16.91
C LEU A 163 16.87 12.44 -15.78
N ALA A 164 15.95 11.49 -15.93
CA ALA A 164 15.01 11.11 -14.87
C ALA A 164 15.73 10.72 -13.58
N THR A 165 16.89 10.07 -13.67
CA THR A 165 17.69 9.70 -12.49
C THR A 165 18.30 10.91 -11.80
N PHE A 166 18.82 11.88 -12.57
CA PHE A 166 19.31 13.15 -12.00
C PHE A 166 18.20 13.92 -11.28
N LEU A 167 16.97 13.94 -11.83
CA LEU A 167 15.87 14.71 -11.24
C LEU A 167 15.36 14.17 -9.91
N VAL A 168 15.81 13.01 -9.45
CA VAL A 168 15.55 12.58 -8.06
C VAL A 168 16.17 13.56 -7.06
N PHE A 169 17.28 14.21 -7.42
CA PHE A 169 18.07 15.09 -6.57
C PHE A 169 17.69 16.56 -6.77
N ASP A 170 17.43 17.28 -5.69
CA ASP A 170 16.84 18.64 -5.73
C ASP A 170 17.71 19.67 -6.47
N GLU A 171 19.04 19.60 -6.32
CA GLU A 171 19.95 20.51 -7.01
C GLU A 171 19.81 20.41 -8.55
N TYR A 172 19.52 19.22 -9.05
CA TYR A 172 19.35 18.97 -10.48
C TYR A 172 17.94 19.26 -10.95
N LYS A 173 16.92 19.14 -10.09
CA LYS A 173 15.57 19.66 -10.37
C LYS A 173 15.61 21.16 -10.67
N ILE A 174 16.35 21.93 -9.86
CA ILE A 174 16.52 23.39 -10.05
C ILE A 174 17.25 23.69 -11.36
N LYS A 175 18.40 23.04 -11.59
CA LYS A 175 19.16 23.23 -12.84
C LYS A 175 18.32 22.91 -14.06
N PHE A 176 17.57 21.82 -14.02
CA PHE A 176 16.73 21.37 -15.12
C PHE A 176 15.63 22.37 -15.51
N VAL A 177 14.90 22.93 -14.53
CA VAL A 177 13.86 23.93 -14.83
C VAL A 177 14.45 25.25 -15.33
N ASN A 178 15.62 25.66 -14.81
CA ASN A 178 16.34 26.86 -15.25
C ASN A 178 16.86 26.75 -16.69
N LEU A 179 17.10 25.52 -17.17
CA LEU A 179 17.48 25.23 -18.55
C LEU A 179 16.26 25.11 -19.49
N ASN A 180 15.07 25.55 -19.06
CA ASN A 180 13.81 25.40 -19.80
C ASN A 180 13.47 23.95 -20.19
N GLY A 181 14.02 22.96 -19.47
CA GLY A 181 13.86 21.55 -19.82
C GLY A 181 12.40 21.09 -19.91
N LEU A 182 11.54 21.64 -19.05
CA LEU A 182 10.09 21.37 -19.07
C LEU A 182 9.41 21.80 -20.38
N LEU A 183 9.79 22.98 -20.90
CA LEU A 183 9.24 23.49 -22.15
C LEU A 183 9.69 22.60 -23.33
N ILE A 184 10.97 22.25 -23.36
CA ILE A 184 11.55 21.36 -24.38
C ILE A 184 10.80 20.03 -24.43
N PHE A 185 10.53 19.42 -23.27
CA PHE A 185 9.78 18.17 -23.20
C PHE A 185 8.34 18.28 -23.64
N SER A 186 7.66 19.38 -23.29
CA SER A 186 6.27 19.58 -23.72
C SER A 186 6.16 19.62 -25.26
N GLN A 187 7.14 20.24 -25.92
CA GLN A 187 7.23 20.29 -27.38
C GLN A 187 7.60 18.92 -27.97
N PHE A 188 8.52 18.19 -27.33
CA PHE A 188 8.89 16.83 -27.74
C PHE A 188 7.69 15.89 -27.71
N LEU A 189 6.92 15.92 -26.62
CA LEU A 189 5.72 15.10 -26.47
C LEU A 189 4.66 15.43 -27.52
N ALA A 190 4.43 16.71 -27.80
CA ALA A 190 3.40 17.13 -28.75
C ALA A 190 3.62 16.52 -30.15
N GLN A 191 4.87 16.23 -30.51
CA GLN A 191 5.25 15.80 -31.86
C GLN A 191 5.59 14.31 -31.97
N THR A 192 5.93 13.63 -30.87
CA THR A 192 6.31 12.20 -30.91
C THR A 192 5.12 11.26 -30.74
N GLU A 193 5.12 10.15 -31.48
CA GLU A 193 4.23 8.99 -31.28
C GLU A 193 4.99 7.78 -30.74
N ASN A 194 6.30 7.91 -30.49
CA ASN A 194 7.12 6.79 -30.03
C ASN A 194 6.83 6.46 -28.56
N SER A 195 6.35 5.24 -28.31
CA SER A 195 5.96 4.77 -26.98
C SER A 195 7.14 4.73 -25.99
N GLU A 196 8.35 4.37 -26.40
CA GLU A 196 9.53 4.36 -25.51
C GLU A 196 9.90 5.77 -25.04
N VAL A 197 9.84 6.74 -25.95
CA VAL A 197 10.05 8.15 -25.62
C VAL A 197 8.96 8.67 -24.69
N CYS A 198 7.69 8.38 -24.97
CA CYS A 198 6.58 8.70 -24.08
C CYS A 198 6.81 8.13 -22.66
N SER A 199 7.28 6.89 -22.56
CA SER A 199 7.61 6.27 -21.26
C SER A 199 8.76 6.99 -20.56
N GLY A 200 9.82 7.35 -21.29
CA GLY A 200 10.95 8.12 -20.76
C GLY A 200 10.54 9.51 -20.24
N ILE A 201 9.65 10.20 -20.96
CA ILE A 201 9.08 11.49 -20.54
C ILE A 201 8.28 11.34 -19.25
N LEU A 202 7.44 10.29 -19.12
CA LEU A 202 6.73 9.99 -17.89
C LEU A 202 7.69 9.72 -16.73
N GLY A 203 8.71 8.89 -16.93
CA GLY A 203 9.73 8.63 -15.90
C GLY A 203 10.41 9.91 -15.42
N LEU A 204 10.65 10.85 -16.32
CA LEU A 204 11.23 12.14 -15.99
C LEU A 204 10.27 13.04 -15.20
N ILE A 205 9.01 13.11 -15.62
CA ILE A 205 7.96 13.83 -14.89
C ILE A 205 7.83 13.27 -13.48
N HIS A 206 7.80 11.94 -13.33
CA HIS A 206 7.78 11.27 -12.03
C HIS A 206 8.95 11.72 -11.14
N SER A 207 10.18 11.63 -11.63
CA SER A 207 11.34 12.00 -10.83
C SER A 207 11.34 13.47 -10.43
N LEU A 208 10.84 14.35 -11.30
CA LEU A 208 10.73 15.78 -11.00
C LEU A 208 9.72 16.07 -9.88
N ILE A 209 8.61 15.32 -9.82
CA ILE A 209 7.55 15.49 -8.82
C ILE A 209 7.76 14.64 -7.55
N PHE A 210 8.62 13.63 -7.62
CA PHE A 210 8.91 12.73 -6.51
C PHE A 210 9.68 13.46 -5.38
N ASN A 211 9.27 13.19 -4.14
CA ASN A 211 9.88 13.74 -2.92
C ASN A 211 9.89 15.28 -2.78
N LEU A 212 8.92 15.99 -3.37
CA LEU A 212 8.78 17.44 -3.18
C LEU A 212 8.25 17.86 -1.80
N ASN A 213 8.07 16.93 -0.86
CA ASN A 213 7.48 17.13 0.45
C ASN A 213 8.52 17.60 1.50
N ASP A 214 9.05 18.80 1.34
CA ASP A 214 9.82 19.47 2.40
C ASP A 214 8.93 20.48 3.14
N VAL A 215 8.40 20.06 4.28
CA VAL A 215 7.65 20.93 5.21
C VAL A 215 8.67 21.75 6.04
N GLY A 216 8.77 23.06 5.77
CA GLY A 216 9.36 24.03 6.73
C GLY A 216 10.59 24.83 6.30
N LYS A 217 11.14 24.61 5.09
CA LYS A 217 12.07 25.53 4.42
C LYS A 217 11.49 25.88 3.05
N GLN A 218 11.97 26.94 2.39
CA GLN A 218 11.56 27.29 1.02
C GLN A 218 11.64 26.02 0.18
N SER A 219 10.48 25.44 -0.10
CA SER A 219 10.42 24.05 -0.53
C SER A 219 10.95 24.00 -1.95
N ILE A 220 11.66 22.94 -2.33
CA ILE A 220 12.06 22.72 -3.73
C ILE A 220 10.86 22.88 -4.68
N TYR A 221 9.68 22.52 -4.18
CA TYR A 221 8.38 22.75 -4.78
C TYR A 221 8.09 24.23 -5.11
N ASP A 222 8.32 25.17 -4.18
CA ASP A 222 8.10 26.60 -4.42
C ASP A 222 8.99 27.14 -5.55
N ILE A 223 10.16 26.52 -5.76
CA ILE A 223 11.12 26.91 -6.81
C ILE A 223 10.67 26.38 -8.17
N ILE A 224 10.28 25.11 -8.26
CA ILE A 224 9.98 24.47 -9.56
C ILE A 224 8.53 24.66 -10.00
N SER A 225 7.60 24.86 -9.07
CA SER A 225 6.18 24.89 -9.38
C SER A 225 5.70 26.02 -10.30
N PRO A 226 6.32 27.23 -10.31
CA PRO A 226 5.98 28.25 -11.30
C PRO A 226 6.20 27.80 -12.75
N PHE A 227 7.07 26.80 -12.97
CA PHE A 227 7.37 26.26 -14.30
C PHE A 227 6.36 25.20 -14.77
N PHE A 228 5.45 24.72 -13.90
CA PHE A 228 4.41 23.74 -14.29
C PHE A 228 3.20 24.38 -14.99
N ALA A 229 2.85 25.62 -14.63
CA ALA A 229 1.68 26.29 -15.19
C ALA A 229 1.78 26.53 -16.72
N PRO A 230 2.91 27.00 -17.29
CA PRO A 230 3.03 27.27 -18.72
C PRO A 230 2.87 26.02 -19.61
N ILE A 231 3.27 24.86 -19.10
CA ILE A 231 3.25 23.60 -19.87
C ILE A 231 1.95 22.81 -19.71
N GLN A 232 0.99 23.31 -18.90
CA GLN A 232 -0.24 22.60 -18.57
C GLN A 232 0.03 21.13 -18.20
N LEU A 233 0.86 20.90 -17.18
CA LEU A 233 1.39 19.58 -16.80
C LEU A 233 0.31 18.47 -16.75
N LYS A 234 -0.91 18.80 -16.31
CA LYS A 234 -2.07 17.90 -16.39
C LYS A 234 -2.32 17.39 -17.81
N ASN A 235 -2.54 18.30 -18.75
CA ASN A 235 -2.83 17.98 -20.16
C ASN A 235 -1.66 17.23 -20.79
N LEU A 236 -0.43 17.57 -20.40
CA LEU A 236 0.76 16.84 -20.81
C LEU A 236 0.69 15.37 -20.35
N ILE A 237 0.46 15.12 -19.06
CA ILE A 237 0.34 13.77 -18.51
C ILE A 237 -0.77 13.01 -19.23
N PHE A 238 -1.97 13.59 -19.39
CA PHE A 238 -3.07 12.95 -20.13
C PHE A 238 -2.71 12.63 -21.59
N ALA A 239 -2.02 13.54 -22.30
CA ALA A 239 -1.59 13.28 -23.66
C ALA A 239 -0.56 12.14 -23.75
N VAL A 240 0.38 12.02 -22.80
CA VAL A 240 1.31 10.88 -22.78
C VAL A 240 0.55 9.58 -22.51
N LEU A 241 -0.38 9.62 -21.58
CA LEU A 241 -1.22 8.49 -21.20
C LEU A 241 -2.00 7.99 -22.42
N GLU A 242 -2.79 8.85 -23.07
CA GLU A 242 -3.55 8.51 -24.28
C GLU A 242 -2.67 7.84 -25.36
N LYS A 243 -1.46 8.40 -25.60
CA LYS A 243 -0.49 7.85 -26.57
C LYS A 243 0.11 6.50 -26.16
N GLN A 244 0.32 6.24 -24.88
CA GLN A 244 0.79 4.93 -24.40
C GLN A 244 -0.33 3.88 -24.48
N PHE A 245 -1.59 4.30 -24.32
CA PHE A 245 -2.75 3.40 -24.24
C PHE A 245 -3.38 3.05 -25.57
N SER A 246 -3.15 3.81 -26.65
CA SER A 246 -3.53 3.37 -27.99
C SER A 246 -2.85 2.05 -28.38
N ASP A 247 -1.69 1.77 -27.80
CA ASP A 247 -0.79 0.69 -28.23
C ASP A 247 -0.67 -0.47 -27.21
N GLN A 248 -1.14 -0.31 -25.96
CA GLN A 248 -0.98 -1.29 -24.89
C GLN A 248 -2.27 -1.57 -24.11
N LYS A 249 -2.53 -2.85 -23.80
CA LYS A 249 -3.71 -3.29 -23.02
C LYS A 249 -3.59 -3.05 -21.51
N ASN A 250 -2.38 -2.81 -20.98
CA ASN A 250 -2.10 -2.69 -19.55
C ASN A 250 -1.34 -1.39 -19.25
N VAL A 251 -1.54 -0.85 -18.05
CA VAL A 251 -0.86 0.33 -17.51
C VAL A 251 0.57 -0.02 -17.15
N ASN A 252 1.50 0.67 -17.79
CA ASN A 252 2.92 0.55 -17.48
C ASN A 252 3.20 0.97 -16.03
N PHE A 253 4.03 0.22 -15.32
CA PHE A 253 4.49 0.54 -13.96
C PHE A 253 4.99 1.99 -13.82
N ASN A 254 5.67 2.52 -14.84
CA ASN A 254 6.16 3.91 -14.83
C ASN A 254 5.01 4.93 -14.76
N VAL A 255 3.88 4.64 -15.41
CA VAL A 255 2.67 5.46 -15.30
C VAL A 255 2.15 5.44 -13.86
N LEU A 256 2.00 4.25 -13.27
CA LEU A 256 1.56 4.11 -11.88
C LEU A 256 2.47 4.89 -10.92
N MET A 257 3.78 4.82 -11.13
CA MET A 257 4.75 5.55 -10.30
C MET A 257 4.61 7.08 -10.44
N VAL A 258 4.47 7.63 -11.65
CA VAL A 258 4.16 9.06 -11.86
C VAL A 258 3.00 9.48 -10.97
N LEU A 259 1.91 8.73 -11.01
CA LEU A 259 0.68 9.05 -10.31
C LEU A 259 0.81 8.93 -8.81
N HIS A 260 1.57 7.94 -8.35
CA HIS A 260 1.90 7.78 -6.95
C HIS A 260 2.71 8.98 -6.41
N GLY A 261 3.53 9.60 -7.26
CA GLY A 261 4.30 10.82 -6.99
C GLY A 261 3.55 12.14 -7.19
N CYS A 262 2.40 12.16 -7.88
CA CYS A 262 1.57 13.34 -8.20
C CYS A 262 0.84 13.97 -7.00
N LEU A 263 1.43 13.97 -5.80
CA LEU A 263 0.82 14.48 -4.57
C LEU A 263 1.08 15.96 -4.29
N ILE A 264 1.44 16.75 -5.31
CA ILE A 264 1.67 18.19 -5.14
C ILE A 264 0.39 19.01 -5.37
N PRO A 265 0.24 20.20 -4.73
CA PRO A 265 -0.97 21.02 -4.87
C PRO A 265 -1.41 21.32 -6.32
N GLN A 266 -0.49 21.53 -7.28
CA GLN A 266 -0.86 21.77 -8.70
C GLN A 266 -1.27 20.51 -9.47
N THR A 267 -1.01 19.31 -8.93
CA THR A 267 -1.46 18.05 -9.52
C THR A 267 -2.71 17.50 -8.84
N LYS A 268 -3.30 18.23 -7.87
CA LYS A 268 -4.61 17.89 -7.29
C LYS A 268 -5.71 17.78 -8.36
N ASP A 269 -5.63 18.59 -9.41
CA ASP A 269 -6.57 18.56 -10.54
C ASP A 269 -6.38 17.33 -11.46
N ILE A 270 -5.30 16.57 -11.28
CA ILE A 270 -5.06 15.24 -11.89
C ILE A 270 -5.78 14.15 -11.10
N ALA A 271 -5.98 14.36 -9.80
CA ALA A 271 -6.81 13.49 -8.97
C ALA A 271 -8.30 13.71 -9.30
N CYS A 272 -8.74 13.27 -10.48
CA CYS A 272 -10.12 13.32 -10.92
C CYS A 272 -10.69 11.90 -11.14
N LEU A 273 -12.01 11.81 -11.28
CA LEU A 273 -12.75 10.56 -11.47
C LEU A 273 -12.29 9.79 -12.72
N GLU A 274 -12.15 10.48 -13.85
CA GLU A 274 -11.72 9.86 -15.12
C GLU A 274 -10.37 9.15 -14.95
N PHE A 275 -9.48 9.77 -14.19
CA PHE A 275 -8.18 9.22 -13.90
C PHE A 275 -8.27 7.95 -13.03
N VAL A 276 -9.07 7.99 -11.96
CA VAL A 276 -9.25 6.83 -11.08
C VAL A 276 -9.94 5.67 -11.80
N LYS A 277 -10.95 5.94 -12.64
CA LYS A 277 -11.57 4.95 -13.51
C LYS A 277 -10.53 4.24 -14.36
N PHE A 278 -9.71 5.05 -15.01
CA PHE A 278 -8.65 4.56 -15.86
C PHE A 278 -7.67 3.64 -15.09
N ALA A 279 -7.16 4.10 -13.94
CA ALA A 279 -6.21 3.33 -13.13
C ALA A 279 -6.81 2.02 -12.59
N ALA A 280 -8.09 2.03 -12.20
CA ALA A 280 -8.78 0.85 -11.66
C ALA A 280 -9.08 -0.22 -12.73
N GLU A 281 -9.19 0.17 -14.00
CA GLU A 281 -9.58 -0.74 -15.09
C GLU A 281 -8.39 -1.40 -15.80
N ASN A 282 -7.21 -0.76 -15.79
CA ASN A 282 -6.16 -1.07 -16.76
C ASN A 282 -4.82 -1.58 -16.18
N PHE A 283 -4.71 -1.99 -14.92
CA PHE A 283 -3.42 -2.49 -14.35
C PHE A 283 -3.26 -4.03 -14.46
N GLU A 284 -2.02 -4.52 -14.39
CA GLU A 284 -1.74 -5.97 -14.29
C GLU A 284 -2.02 -6.48 -12.88
N GLU A 285 -2.74 -7.59 -12.75
CA GLU A 285 -3.11 -8.21 -11.47
C GLU A 285 -1.92 -8.87 -10.75
N THR A 286 -0.88 -8.09 -10.47
CA THR A 286 0.25 -8.44 -9.60
C THR A 286 0.09 -7.74 -8.26
N GLU A 287 0.60 -8.36 -7.19
CA GLU A 287 0.52 -7.82 -5.83
C GLU A 287 1.07 -6.38 -5.73
N ILE A 288 2.23 -6.13 -6.35
CA ILE A 288 2.89 -4.83 -6.36
C ILE A 288 2.05 -3.77 -7.07
N GLN A 289 1.51 -4.07 -8.26
CA GLN A 289 0.71 -3.07 -8.98
C GLN A 289 -0.62 -2.79 -8.29
N ILE A 290 -1.27 -3.80 -7.70
CA ILE A 290 -2.50 -3.59 -6.92
C ILE A 290 -2.23 -2.71 -5.71
N GLN A 291 -1.14 -2.96 -5.00
CA GLN A 291 -0.76 -2.11 -3.88
C GLN A 291 -0.56 -0.66 -4.34
N ILE A 292 0.22 -0.44 -5.41
CA ILE A 292 0.49 0.92 -5.92
C ILE A 292 -0.79 1.60 -6.41
N VAL A 293 -1.63 0.92 -7.20
CA VAL A 293 -2.92 1.46 -7.68
C VAL A 293 -3.81 1.85 -6.51
N SER A 294 -3.90 0.99 -5.50
CA SER A 294 -4.70 1.26 -4.32
C SER A 294 -4.16 2.46 -3.52
N GLU A 295 -2.85 2.55 -3.33
CA GLU A 295 -2.21 3.70 -2.68
C GLU A 295 -2.45 5.01 -3.45
N ILE A 296 -2.37 5.00 -4.78
CA ILE A 296 -2.71 6.15 -5.63
C ILE A 296 -4.15 6.58 -5.39
N ILE A 297 -5.09 5.64 -5.40
CA ILE A 297 -6.51 5.94 -5.24
C ILE A 297 -6.79 6.52 -3.85
N ILE A 298 -6.25 5.93 -2.79
CA ILE A 298 -6.37 6.45 -1.41
C ILE A 298 -5.89 7.90 -1.34
N LYS A 299 -4.69 8.14 -1.89
CA LYS A 299 -4.07 9.46 -1.96
C LYS A 299 -4.91 10.45 -2.76
N PHE A 300 -5.46 10.03 -3.89
CA PHE A 300 -6.25 10.86 -4.78
C PHE A 300 -7.58 11.26 -4.13
N VAL A 301 -8.27 10.32 -3.49
CA VAL A 301 -9.51 10.62 -2.75
C VAL A 301 -9.27 11.66 -1.65
N ALA A 302 -8.12 11.61 -0.97
CA ALA A 302 -7.81 12.56 0.09
C ALA A 302 -7.60 14.01 -0.40
N ILE A 303 -7.20 14.21 -1.65
CA ILE A 303 -6.85 15.53 -2.19
C ILE A 303 -7.79 16.04 -3.29
N SER A 304 -8.60 15.15 -3.86
CA SER A 304 -9.46 15.43 -5.00
C SER A 304 -10.70 16.25 -4.62
N PRO A 305 -11.08 17.27 -5.40
CA PRO A 305 -12.39 17.91 -5.29
C PRO A 305 -13.55 16.97 -5.68
N GLU A 306 -13.26 15.91 -6.43
CA GLU A 306 -14.21 14.87 -6.87
C GLU A 306 -14.22 13.64 -5.93
N SER A 307 -13.66 13.75 -4.73
CA SER A 307 -13.51 12.65 -3.76
C SER A 307 -14.80 11.84 -3.57
N VAL A 308 -15.96 12.49 -3.46
CA VAL A 308 -17.27 11.82 -3.34
C VAL A 308 -17.61 10.98 -4.58
N GLN A 309 -17.34 11.50 -5.78
CA GLN A 309 -17.63 10.83 -7.05
C GLN A 309 -16.65 9.67 -7.29
N ILE A 310 -15.37 9.88 -7.01
CA ILE A 310 -14.32 8.86 -7.07
C ILE A 310 -14.71 7.67 -6.18
N SER A 311 -15.01 7.94 -4.93
CA SER A 311 -15.32 6.88 -3.99
C SER A 311 -16.69 6.25 -4.24
N SER A 312 -17.66 6.99 -4.82
CA SER A 312 -18.92 6.41 -5.32
C SER A 312 -18.64 5.44 -6.49
N PHE A 313 -17.75 5.80 -7.42
CA PHE A 313 -17.32 4.89 -8.47
C PHE A 313 -16.61 3.66 -7.94
N LEU A 314 -15.71 3.81 -6.96
CA LEU A 314 -15.03 2.67 -6.32
C LEU A 314 -16.02 1.76 -5.60
N ALA A 315 -17.07 2.35 -5.03
CA ALA A 315 -18.17 1.59 -4.51
C ALA A 315 -18.84 0.81 -5.67
N GLU A 316 -19.36 1.48 -6.68
CA GLU A 316 -20.09 0.84 -7.78
C GLU A 316 -19.25 -0.16 -8.61
N ASN A 317 -17.91 -0.02 -8.61
CA ASN A 317 -16.99 -0.91 -9.33
C ASN A 317 -16.59 -2.13 -8.49
N GLY A 318 -17.53 -3.08 -8.35
CA GLY A 318 -17.30 -4.34 -7.64
C GLY A 318 -16.16 -5.19 -8.22
N ALA A 319 -15.85 -5.07 -9.51
CA ALA A 319 -14.77 -5.83 -10.15
C ALA A 319 -13.39 -5.41 -9.61
N PHE A 320 -13.14 -4.10 -9.48
CA PHE A 320 -11.89 -3.59 -8.91
C PHE A 320 -11.69 -4.04 -7.46
N MET A 321 -12.74 -3.91 -6.63
CA MET A 321 -12.68 -4.35 -5.23
C MET A 321 -12.45 -5.86 -5.11
N GLN A 322 -13.10 -6.68 -5.95
CA GLN A 322 -12.85 -8.12 -5.99
C GLN A 322 -11.38 -8.45 -6.33
N LYS A 323 -10.76 -7.71 -7.27
CA LYS A 323 -9.34 -7.88 -7.60
C LYS A 323 -8.46 -7.60 -6.39
N ILE A 324 -8.68 -6.48 -5.71
CA ILE A 324 -7.95 -6.11 -4.48
C ILE A 324 -8.05 -7.22 -3.43
N PHE A 325 -9.26 -7.73 -3.18
CA PHE A 325 -9.48 -8.74 -2.14
C PHE A 325 -8.88 -10.10 -2.43
N ARG A 326 -8.58 -10.45 -3.69
CA ARG A 326 -7.89 -11.71 -4.01
C ARG A 326 -6.49 -11.78 -3.39
N PHE A 327 -5.89 -10.63 -3.09
CA PHE A 327 -4.56 -10.53 -2.49
C PHE A 327 -4.61 -10.41 -0.97
N LEU A 328 -5.81 -10.48 -0.38
CA LEU A 328 -5.95 -10.52 1.06
C LEU A 328 -5.46 -11.87 1.60
N ASP A 329 -4.22 -11.91 2.11
CA ASP A 329 -3.71 -13.04 2.88
C ASP A 329 -3.59 -12.67 4.36
N LEU A 330 -4.49 -13.24 5.16
CA LEU A 330 -4.61 -12.97 6.59
C LEU A 330 -3.67 -13.86 7.42
N ASN A 331 -3.05 -14.86 6.79
CA ASN A 331 -2.12 -15.75 7.46
C ASN A 331 -0.70 -15.15 7.55
N GLN A 332 -0.45 -14.07 6.83
CA GLN A 332 0.84 -13.38 6.80
C GLN A 332 0.65 -11.89 7.06
N ALA A 333 1.64 -11.27 7.71
CA ALA A 333 1.72 -9.82 7.83
C ALA A 333 2.13 -9.23 6.47
N ASN A 334 1.18 -9.18 5.54
CA ASN A 334 1.39 -8.62 4.21
C ASN A 334 1.08 -7.11 4.23
N PRO A 335 1.99 -6.23 3.75
CA PRO A 335 1.74 -4.80 3.59
C PRO A 335 0.42 -4.47 2.88
N ILE A 336 -0.01 -5.31 1.94
CA ILE A 336 -1.25 -5.09 1.19
C ILE A 336 -2.49 -5.08 2.09
N ASN A 337 -2.47 -5.79 3.23
CA ASN A 337 -3.61 -5.83 4.16
C ASN A 337 -3.93 -4.44 4.74
N SER A 338 -2.90 -3.61 4.98
CA SER A 338 -3.06 -2.21 5.39
C SER A 338 -3.70 -1.38 4.29
N THR A 339 -3.22 -1.54 3.05
CA THR A 339 -3.74 -0.81 1.89
C THR A 339 -5.19 -1.19 1.60
N ILE A 340 -5.54 -2.47 1.73
CA ILE A 340 -6.93 -2.96 1.61
C ILE A 340 -7.82 -2.29 2.66
N ALA A 341 -7.39 -2.21 3.92
CA ALA A 341 -8.15 -1.54 4.98
C ALA A 341 -8.42 -0.06 4.68
N GLN A 342 -7.42 0.66 4.19
CA GLN A 342 -7.56 2.07 3.82
C GLN A 342 -8.49 2.26 2.61
N MET A 343 -8.42 1.38 1.61
CA MET A 343 -9.37 1.38 0.48
C MET A 343 -10.82 1.17 0.93
N LEU A 344 -11.04 0.33 1.95
CA LEU A 344 -12.38 0.10 2.50
C LEU A 344 -12.97 1.34 3.16
N GLN A 345 -12.13 2.10 3.86
CA GLN A 345 -12.53 3.39 4.45
C GLN A 345 -12.91 4.40 3.37
N VAL A 346 -12.10 4.51 2.31
CA VAL A 346 -12.35 5.39 1.16
C VAL A 346 -13.74 5.13 0.57
N VAL A 347 -14.11 3.85 0.39
CA VAL A 347 -15.43 3.44 -0.12
C VAL A 347 -16.56 3.69 0.89
N ALA A 348 -16.29 3.55 2.18
CA ALA A 348 -17.31 3.72 3.23
C ALA A 348 -17.66 5.20 3.50
N VAL A 349 -16.67 6.10 3.53
CA VAL A 349 -16.85 7.51 3.92
C VAL A 349 -17.67 8.31 2.90
N SER A 350 -17.66 7.90 1.64
CA SER A 350 -18.21 8.66 0.51
C SER A 350 -19.62 8.28 0.09
N SER A 351 -20.27 7.40 0.83
CA SER A 351 -21.60 6.91 0.48
C SER A 351 -22.77 7.68 1.15
N PRO A 352 -22.69 8.97 1.58
CA PRO A 352 -23.83 9.60 2.25
C PRO A 352 -25.03 9.96 1.34
N VAL A 353 -25.11 9.51 0.07
CA VAL A 353 -26.09 10.08 -0.89
C VAL A 353 -27.08 9.13 -1.55
N ASN A 354 -26.89 7.81 -1.62
CA ASN A 354 -27.90 6.95 -2.28
C ASN A 354 -28.49 5.87 -1.38
N LYS A 355 -29.63 6.21 -0.77
CA LYS A 355 -30.64 5.29 -0.21
C LYS A 355 -31.23 4.32 -1.24
N SER A 356 -30.92 4.50 -2.53
CA SER A 356 -31.30 3.58 -3.59
C SER A 356 -30.25 2.50 -3.77
N TYR A 357 -30.54 1.34 -3.17
CA TYR A 357 -30.09 0.01 -3.60
C TYR A 357 -28.69 -0.06 -4.21
N ILE A 358 -27.71 0.03 -3.32
CA ILE A 358 -26.41 -0.52 -3.61
C ILE A 358 -26.52 -2.06 -3.55
N GLN A 359 -26.91 -2.68 -4.68
CA GLN A 359 -26.84 -4.12 -4.94
C GLN A 359 -25.38 -4.55 -5.03
N PHE A 360 -24.73 -4.63 -3.90
CA PHE A 360 -23.38 -5.15 -3.86
C PHE A 360 -23.42 -6.57 -3.30
N ASP A 361 -22.88 -7.49 -4.07
CA ASP A 361 -22.21 -8.67 -3.56
C ASP A 361 -20.86 -8.27 -2.94
N PHE A 362 -20.86 -7.29 -2.03
CA PHE A 362 -19.68 -6.98 -1.22
C PHE A 362 -19.64 -8.03 -0.12
N PRO A 363 -18.60 -8.85 -0.02
CA PRO A 363 -18.54 -9.78 1.08
C PRO A 363 -18.14 -8.96 2.32
N LEU A 364 -19.06 -8.84 3.27
CA LEU A 364 -18.78 -8.37 4.63
C LEU A 364 -17.63 -9.19 5.26
N LEU A 365 -17.45 -10.43 4.78
CA LEU A 365 -16.47 -11.39 5.25
C LEU A 365 -15.00 -10.92 5.13
N PRO A 366 -14.46 -10.48 3.97
CA PRO A 366 -13.14 -9.85 3.91
C PRO A 366 -12.93 -8.67 4.84
N LEU A 367 -13.91 -7.77 5.00
CA LEU A 367 -13.79 -6.63 5.91
C LEU A 367 -13.67 -7.10 7.38
N LEU A 368 -14.53 -8.04 7.79
CA LEU A 368 -14.48 -8.64 9.13
C LEU A 368 -13.19 -9.40 9.37
N LYS A 369 -12.70 -10.10 8.34
CA LYS A 369 -11.43 -10.82 8.35
C LYS A 369 -10.23 -9.89 8.53
N VAL A 370 -10.18 -8.77 7.80
CA VAL A 370 -9.13 -7.74 7.95
C VAL A 370 -9.17 -7.12 9.34
N ALA A 371 -10.37 -6.76 9.84
CA ALA A 371 -10.54 -6.24 11.18
C ALA A 371 -10.07 -7.25 12.24
N HIS A 372 -10.39 -8.53 12.07
CA HIS A 372 -9.98 -9.60 12.99
C HIS A 372 -8.46 -9.79 13.03
N PHE A 373 -7.79 -9.68 11.88
CA PHE A 373 -6.33 -9.70 11.80
C PHE A 373 -5.70 -8.55 12.61
N PHE A 374 -6.17 -7.31 12.45
CA PHE A 374 -5.63 -6.17 13.20
C PHE A 374 -5.96 -6.25 14.69
N ALA A 375 -7.15 -6.74 15.08
CA ALA A 375 -7.49 -6.97 16.47
C ALA A 375 -6.54 -8.00 17.10
N SER A 376 -6.25 -9.09 16.38
CA SER A 376 -5.30 -10.12 16.82
C SER A 376 -3.87 -9.59 16.96
N GLN A 377 -3.46 -8.64 16.12
CA GLN A 377 -2.16 -7.96 16.24
C GLN A 377 -2.07 -7.09 17.50
N LEU A 378 -3.15 -6.40 17.88
CA LEU A 378 -3.18 -5.57 19.09
C LEU A 378 -3.00 -6.39 20.36
N ILE A 379 -3.70 -7.53 20.46
CA ILE A 379 -3.62 -8.45 21.60
C ILE A 379 -2.18 -8.97 21.77
N ASN A 380 -1.50 -9.23 20.65
CA ASN A 380 -0.20 -9.90 20.67
C ASN A 380 1.01 -8.96 20.69
N GLN A 381 0.90 -7.70 20.21
CA GLN A 381 2.10 -6.87 19.91
C GLN A 381 2.02 -5.36 20.20
N SER A 382 0.95 -4.81 20.80
CA SER A 382 0.83 -3.38 21.17
C SER A 382 1.40 -2.40 20.12
N MET A 383 0.85 -2.40 18.91
CA MET A 383 1.30 -1.53 17.81
C MET A 383 0.31 -0.38 17.59
N SER A 384 0.76 0.87 17.67
CA SER A 384 -0.07 2.07 17.41
C SER A 384 -0.66 2.09 15.98
N SER A 385 0.05 1.52 15.01
CA SER A 385 -0.42 1.36 13.63
C SER A 385 -1.60 0.38 13.50
N ALA A 386 -1.65 -0.66 14.35
CA ALA A 386 -2.76 -1.61 14.36
C ALA A 386 -4.03 -0.96 14.94
N VAL A 387 -3.91 -0.05 15.92
CA VAL A 387 -5.06 0.71 16.46
C VAL A 387 -5.69 1.57 15.35
N GLN A 388 -4.86 2.35 14.65
CA GLN A 388 -5.34 3.21 13.57
C GLN A 388 -6.00 2.42 12.43
N ASN A 389 -5.40 1.30 12.02
CA ASN A 389 -5.98 0.45 10.96
C ASN A 389 -7.29 -0.21 11.41
N LEU A 390 -7.37 -0.57 12.68
CA LEU A 390 -8.57 -1.15 13.26
C LEU A 390 -9.71 -0.12 13.35
N GLU A 391 -9.43 1.10 13.82
CA GLU A 391 -10.37 2.23 13.77
C GLU A 391 -10.89 2.47 12.35
N ASN A 392 -10.01 2.44 11.36
CA ASN A 392 -10.37 2.61 9.94
C ASN A 392 -11.32 1.50 9.46
N CYS A 393 -11.08 0.24 9.82
CA CYS A 393 -12.00 -0.87 9.54
C CYS A 393 -13.35 -0.70 10.25
N TYR A 394 -13.37 -0.13 11.46
CA TYR A 394 -14.62 0.08 12.21
C TYR A 394 -15.50 1.17 11.66
N VAL A 395 -14.94 2.26 11.16
CA VAL A 395 -15.71 3.30 10.46
C VAL A 395 -16.45 2.67 9.28
N ALA A 396 -15.78 1.79 8.52
CA ALA A 396 -16.40 1.05 7.43
C ALA A 396 -17.49 0.08 7.91
N LEU A 397 -17.23 -0.71 8.96
CA LEU A 397 -18.22 -1.64 9.53
C LEU A 397 -19.46 -0.91 10.04
N THR A 398 -19.28 0.18 10.79
CA THR A 398 -20.37 1.03 11.32
C THR A 398 -21.22 1.57 10.17
N TYR A 399 -20.57 2.11 9.14
CA TYR A 399 -21.24 2.58 7.94
C TYR A 399 -22.08 1.49 7.25
N PHE A 400 -21.50 0.29 7.04
CA PHE A 400 -22.23 -0.83 6.42
C PHE A 400 -23.43 -1.28 7.28
N THR A 401 -23.30 -1.25 8.61
CA THR A 401 -24.41 -1.59 9.51
C THR A 401 -25.54 -0.57 9.47
N GLU A 402 -25.23 0.72 9.36
CA GLU A 402 -26.23 1.79 9.38
C GLU A 402 -26.95 1.96 8.04
N THR A 403 -26.29 1.70 6.91
CA THR A 403 -26.80 2.09 5.58
C THR A 403 -27.34 0.95 4.70
N ARG A 404 -26.80 -0.27 4.77
CA ARG A 404 -27.25 -1.38 3.91
C ARG A 404 -28.15 -2.40 4.59
N ALA A 405 -27.98 -2.54 5.90
CA ALA A 405 -28.29 -3.80 6.53
C ALA A 405 -29.46 -3.60 7.50
N PHE A 406 -30.67 -3.46 6.96
CA PHE A 406 -31.87 -3.85 7.72
C PHE A 406 -32.55 -5.05 7.06
N ALA A 407 -32.41 -5.20 5.74
CA ALA A 407 -33.12 -6.24 4.97
C ALA A 407 -32.36 -7.57 4.81
N GLN A 408 -31.02 -7.58 4.83
CA GLN A 408 -30.22 -8.79 4.53
C GLN A 408 -29.70 -9.56 5.77
N TRP A 409 -29.82 -9.01 6.98
CA TRP A 409 -29.30 -9.63 8.21
C TRP A 409 -29.84 -11.01 8.55
N PRO A 410 -31.14 -11.32 8.34
CA PRO A 410 -31.64 -12.66 8.60
C PRO A 410 -30.89 -13.74 7.79
N ASN A 411 -30.38 -13.38 6.60
CA ASN A 411 -29.60 -14.28 5.76
C ASN A 411 -28.13 -14.40 6.23
N LEU A 412 -27.57 -13.31 6.79
CA LEU A 412 -26.22 -13.27 7.33
C LEU A 412 -26.02 -14.25 8.49
N ALA A 413 -27.04 -14.45 9.33
CA ALA A 413 -26.98 -15.41 10.44
C ALA A 413 -26.62 -16.84 10.01
N ILE A 414 -26.79 -17.19 8.73
CA ILE A 414 -26.55 -18.52 8.16
C ILE A 414 -25.18 -18.58 7.43
N GLN A 415 -24.44 -17.48 7.36
CA GLN A 415 -23.26 -17.32 6.51
C GLN A 415 -21.93 -17.22 7.32
N PRO A 416 -20.76 -17.53 6.71
CA PRO A 416 -19.44 -17.44 7.35
C PRO A 416 -19.10 -16.07 7.97
N GLU A 417 -19.67 -15.01 7.42
CA GLU A 417 -19.62 -13.63 7.87
C GLU A 417 -19.97 -13.53 9.35
N ALA A 418 -21.04 -14.20 9.77
CA ALA A 418 -21.52 -14.11 11.13
C ALA A 418 -20.56 -14.77 12.12
N LEU A 419 -19.83 -15.81 11.70
CA LEU A 419 -18.74 -16.39 12.50
C LEU A 419 -17.54 -15.44 12.62
N ALA A 420 -17.19 -14.73 11.54
CA ALA A 420 -16.12 -13.75 11.55
C ALA A 420 -16.41 -12.56 12.49
N VAL A 421 -17.69 -12.16 12.63
CA VAL A 421 -18.11 -11.17 13.64
C VAL A 421 -17.80 -11.65 15.06
N LEU A 422 -18.07 -12.91 15.37
CA LEU A 422 -17.80 -13.49 16.70
C LEU A 422 -16.31 -13.48 17.00
N GLN A 423 -15.52 -13.94 16.03
CA GLN A 423 -14.07 -14.00 16.15
C GLN A 423 -13.46 -12.61 16.35
N LEU A 424 -13.99 -11.60 15.66
CA LEU A 424 -13.60 -10.21 15.84
C LEU A 424 -13.98 -9.70 17.23
N ALA A 425 -15.22 -9.91 17.69
CA ALA A 425 -15.66 -9.50 19.02
C ALA A 425 -14.85 -10.17 20.13
N GLU A 426 -14.61 -11.47 20.02
CA GLU A 426 -13.76 -12.22 20.94
C GLU A 426 -12.34 -11.65 20.97
N SER A 427 -11.77 -11.33 19.81
CA SER A 427 -10.43 -10.73 19.75
C SER A 427 -10.39 -9.36 20.45
N LEU A 428 -11.39 -8.52 20.22
CA LEU A 428 -11.46 -7.21 20.87
C LEU A 428 -11.70 -7.30 22.37
N SER A 429 -12.32 -8.37 22.85
CA SER A 429 -12.53 -8.58 24.28
C SER A 429 -11.22 -8.69 25.08
N GLY A 430 -10.12 -9.03 24.40
CA GLY A 430 -8.78 -9.04 25.00
C GLY A 430 -8.22 -7.65 25.32
N VAL A 431 -8.87 -6.57 24.85
CA VAL A 431 -8.48 -5.19 25.13
C VAL A 431 -9.60 -4.51 25.93
N GLU A 432 -9.31 -4.21 27.19
CA GLU A 432 -10.29 -3.64 28.13
C GLU A 432 -10.87 -2.31 27.61
N GLY A 433 -12.21 -2.20 27.59
CA GLY A 433 -12.93 -0.97 27.22
C GLY A 433 -13.13 -0.74 25.70
N LEU A 434 -12.32 -1.34 24.84
CA LEU A 434 -12.28 -1.04 23.40
C LEU A 434 -13.62 -1.27 22.70
N LEU A 435 -14.28 -2.39 22.97
CA LEU A 435 -15.58 -2.75 22.37
C LEU A 435 -16.70 -1.76 22.74
N GLY A 436 -16.67 -1.21 23.95
CA GLY A 436 -17.66 -0.24 24.44
C GLY A 436 -17.53 1.13 23.77
N GLU A 437 -16.39 1.43 23.14
CA GLU A 437 -16.14 2.64 22.36
C GLU A 437 -16.48 2.46 20.87
N LEU A 438 -16.95 1.26 20.47
CA LEU A 438 -17.23 0.89 19.08
C LEU A 438 -18.74 0.64 18.85
N PRO A 439 -19.54 1.70 18.61
CA PRO A 439 -21.00 1.59 18.52
C PRO A 439 -21.48 0.71 17.36
N GLY A 440 -20.80 0.73 16.21
CA GLY A 440 -21.15 -0.13 15.07
C GLY A 440 -20.96 -1.62 15.36
N MET A 441 -19.88 -1.99 16.05
CA MET A 441 -19.63 -3.38 16.46
C MET A 441 -20.63 -3.84 17.54
N SER A 442 -20.95 -2.94 18.47
CA SER A 442 -21.96 -3.16 19.51
C SER A 442 -23.34 -3.43 18.90
N ALA A 443 -23.76 -2.62 17.92
CA ALA A 443 -25.02 -2.78 17.21
C ALA A 443 -25.05 -4.08 16.36
N LEU A 444 -23.94 -4.40 15.71
CA LEU A 444 -23.75 -5.63 14.93
C LEU A 444 -23.90 -6.88 15.80
N LEU A 445 -23.23 -6.92 16.96
CA LEU A 445 -23.34 -8.01 17.93
C LEU A 445 -24.76 -8.14 18.47
N ALA A 446 -25.37 -7.03 18.87
CA ALA A 446 -26.75 -6.99 19.36
C ALA A 446 -27.73 -7.60 18.36
N ARG A 447 -27.59 -7.25 17.07
CA ARG A 447 -28.48 -7.76 16.01
C ARG A 447 -28.31 -9.24 15.74
N LEU A 448 -27.07 -9.72 15.74
CA LEU A 448 -26.81 -11.14 15.59
C LEU A 448 -27.38 -11.92 16.78
N CYS A 449 -27.21 -11.41 18.01
CA CYS A 449 -27.81 -12.00 19.20
C CYS A 449 -29.36 -11.98 19.17
N ALA A 450 -29.98 -10.91 18.67
CA ALA A 450 -31.44 -10.83 18.52
C ALA A 450 -32.02 -11.91 17.57
N THR A 451 -31.18 -12.53 16.74
CA THR A 451 -31.59 -13.60 15.84
C THR A 451 -31.55 -14.94 16.59
N LYS A 452 -32.73 -15.51 16.88
CA LYS A 452 -32.89 -16.70 17.75
C LYS A 452 -32.01 -17.91 17.42
N THR A 453 -31.64 -18.12 16.15
CA THR A 453 -30.83 -19.27 15.72
C THR A 453 -29.33 -19.03 15.82
N TYR A 454 -28.90 -17.78 15.92
CA TYR A 454 -27.50 -17.42 15.74
C TYR A 454 -26.62 -17.85 16.92
N ILE A 455 -27.05 -17.56 18.16
CA ILE A 455 -26.31 -17.95 19.35
C ILE A 455 -26.21 -19.48 19.47
N SER A 456 -27.27 -20.19 19.06
CA SER A 456 -27.28 -21.66 18.99
C SER A 456 -26.29 -22.19 17.94
N GLN A 457 -26.14 -21.52 16.79
CA GLN A 457 -25.15 -21.87 15.78
C GLN A 457 -23.72 -21.51 16.21
N ALA A 458 -23.53 -20.38 16.89
CA ALA A 458 -22.27 -19.99 17.50
C ALA A 458 -21.79 -21.04 18.51
N LYS A 459 -22.70 -21.62 19.30
CA LYS A 459 -22.41 -22.76 20.19
C LYS A 459 -21.87 -23.96 19.45
N ILE A 460 -22.47 -24.32 18.32
CA ILE A 460 -22.02 -25.45 17.49
C ILE A 460 -20.65 -25.17 16.87
N ALA A 461 -20.41 -23.93 16.41
CA ALA A 461 -19.19 -23.53 15.73
C ALA A 461 -17.99 -23.40 16.68
N LEU A 462 -18.19 -22.74 17.83
CA LEU A 462 -17.13 -22.45 18.80
C LEU A 462 -16.82 -23.64 19.73
N LYS A 463 -17.76 -24.60 19.86
CA LYS A 463 -17.60 -25.82 20.66
C LYS A 463 -17.07 -25.51 22.06
N GLU A 464 -15.84 -25.93 22.37
CA GLU A 464 -15.18 -25.77 23.67
C GLU A 464 -14.90 -24.31 24.04
N ARG A 465 -14.84 -23.40 23.06
CA ARG A 465 -14.63 -21.96 23.30
C ARG A 465 -15.93 -21.21 23.61
N PHE A 466 -17.09 -21.84 23.41
CA PHE A 466 -18.38 -21.17 23.59
C PHE A 466 -18.62 -20.64 25.01
N PRO A 467 -18.27 -21.34 26.11
CA PRO A 467 -18.45 -20.81 27.47
C PRO A 467 -17.70 -19.49 27.71
N VAL A 468 -16.49 -19.36 27.16
CA VAL A 468 -15.67 -18.14 27.24
C VAL A 468 -16.34 -17.00 26.48
N PHE A 469 -16.81 -17.28 25.27
CA PHE A 469 -17.55 -16.32 24.46
C PHE A 469 -18.88 -15.88 25.11
N TYR A 470 -19.60 -16.81 25.74
CA TYR A 470 -20.83 -16.55 26.48
C TYR A 470 -20.58 -15.61 27.66
N ALA A 471 -19.56 -15.89 28.47
CA ALA A 471 -19.15 -15.02 29.58
C ALA A 471 -18.73 -13.62 29.10
N PHE A 472 -18.02 -13.54 27.97
CA PHE A 472 -17.68 -12.27 27.34
C PHE A 472 -18.92 -11.45 26.95
N LEU A 473 -19.93 -12.06 26.30
CA LEU A 473 -21.14 -11.32 25.89
C LEU A 473 -21.89 -10.73 27.09
N VAL A 474 -21.92 -11.45 28.21
CA VAL A 474 -22.46 -10.97 29.49
C VAL A 474 -21.64 -9.78 30.01
N ASP A 475 -20.32 -9.88 30.04
CA ASP A 475 -19.43 -8.78 30.48
C ASP A 475 -19.59 -7.54 29.63
N PHE A 476 -19.66 -7.72 28.31
CA PHE A 476 -19.85 -6.65 27.36
C PHE A 476 -21.21 -5.95 27.54
N ALA A 477 -22.28 -6.74 27.69
CA ALA A 477 -23.60 -6.20 27.97
C ALA A 477 -23.66 -5.41 29.31
N LEU A 478 -22.93 -5.85 30.34
CA LEU A 478 -22.78 -5.07 31.59
C LEU A 478 -22.05 -3.74 31.37
N GLN A 479 -20.96 -3.76 30.61
CA GLN A 479 -20.19 -2.56 30.30
C GLN A 479 -21.03 -1.54 29.56
N ILE A 480 -21.79 -1.97 28.56
CA ILE A 480 -22.72 -1.10 27.82
C ILE A 480 -23.83 -0.57 28.72
N MET A 481 -24.39 -1.41 29.60
CA MET A 481 -25.43 -0.96 30.54
C MET A 481 -24.95 0.15 31.47
N LYS A 482 -23.68 0.12 31.90
CA LYS A 482 -23.06 1.17 32.71
C LYS A 482 -22.95 2.52 31.97
N GLN A 483 -23.04 2.54 30.64
CA GLN A 483 -23.01 3.76 29.83
C GLN A 483 -24.36 4.50 29.78
N GLY A 484 -25.47 3.88 30.21
CA GLY A 484 -26.79 4.50 30.39
C GLY A 484 -27.88 4.13 29.36
N LYS A 485 -29.07 4.74 29.53
CA LYS A 485 -30.35 4.37 28.87
C LYS A 485 -30.34 4.27 27.32
N PRO A 486 -29.59 5.08 26.53
CA PRO A 486 -29.61 4.98 25.07
C PRO A 486 -29.19 3.60 24.53
N SER A 487 -28.39 2.86 25.30
CA SER A 487 -27.80 1.59 24.90
C SER A 487 -28.56 0.35 25.41
N ASN A 488 -29.68 0.54 26.12
CA ASN A 488 -30.46 -0.57 26.69
C ASN A 488 -30.99 -1.55 25.64
N HIS A 489 -31.32 -1.05 24.44
CA HIS A 489 -31.80 -1.90 23.34
C HIS A 489 -30.72 -2.87 22.80
N ILE A 490 -29.45 -2.47 22.85
CA ILE A 490 -28.29 -3.32 22.51
C ILE A 490 -28.18 -4.43 23.55
N VAL A 491 -28.21 -4.05 24.83
CA VAL A 491 -28.12 -4.99 25.95
C VAL A 491 -29.26 -6.00 25.92
N LEU A 492 -30.50 -5.53 25.76
CA LEU A 492 -31.68 -6.40 25.67
C LEU A 492 -31.58 -7.39 24.50
N SER A 493 -31.08 -6.95 23.35
CA SER A 493 -30.90 -7.82 22.18
C SER A 493 -29.82 -8.89 22.40
N ILE A 494 -28.74 -8.55 23.10
CA ILE A 494 -27.69 -9.50 23.51
C ILE A 494 -28.29 -10.53 24.47
N LEU A 495 -28.94 -10.09 25.54
CA LEU A 495 -29.51 -10.96 26.56
C LEU A 495 -30.58 -11.90 25.98
N LYS A 496 -31.46 -11.41 25.09
CA LYS A 496 -32.45 -12.23 24.35
C LYS A 496 -31.81 -13.34 23.52
N GLY A 497 -30.61 -13.11 22.98
CA GLY A 497 -29.87 -14.14 22.28
C GLY A 497 -29.33 -15.21 23.23
N LEU A 498 -28.84 -14.78 24.40
CA LEU A 498 -28.25 -15.66 25.40
C LEU A 498 -29.26 -16.60 26.06
N THR A 499 -30.54 -16.22 26.14
CA THR A 499 -31.61 -17.10 26.66
C THR A 499 -31.80 -18.36 25.81
N ALA A 500 -31.50 -18.30 24.50
CA ALA A 500 -31.60 -19.45 23.61
C ALA A 500 -30.63 -20.60 23.97
N VAL A 501 -29.61 -20.33 24.79
CA VAL A 501 -28.62 -21.29 25.28
C VAL A 501 -28.38 -21.15 26.78
N SER A 502 -29.44 -20.89 27.54
CA SER A 502 -29.41 -20.65 28.99
C SER A 502 -28.66 -21.72 29.81
N GLY A 503 -28.54 -22.96 29.30
CA GLY A 503 -27.72 -24.01 29.92
C GLY A 503 -26.21 -23.73 30.02
N GLU A 504 -25.70 -22.66 29.41
CA GLU A 504 -24.30 -22.23 29.50
C GLU A 504 -24.06 -21.15 30.58
N ILE A 505 -25.12 -20.71 31.29
CA ILE A 505 -25.03 -19.67 32.32
C ILE A 505 -24.06 -20.01 33.46
N GLY A 506 -23.75 -21.29 33.67
CA GLY A 506 -22.74 -21.74 34.63
C GLY A 506 -21.31 -21.24 34.34
N ALA A 507 -21.05 -20.75 33.13
CA ALA A 507 -19.78 -20.09 32.77
C ALA A 507 -19.65 -18.66 33.30
N VAL A 508 -20.74 -18.08 33.82
CA VAL A 508 -20.83 -16.69 34.27
C VAL A 508 -20.76 -16.60 35.78
N GLU A 509 -19.94 -15.68 36.27
CA GLU A 509 -19.87 -15.39 37.71
C GLU A 509 -21.20 -14.84 38.22
N PRO A 510 -21.77 -15.40 39.32
CA PRO A 510 -23.06 -14.97 39.85
C PRO A 510 -23.11 -13.47 40.19
N ALA A 511 -21.98 -12.87 40.59
CA ALA A 511 -21.86 -11.45 40.87
C ALA A 511 -22.16 -10.55 39.66
N LYS A 512 -21.91 -11.03 38.43
CA LYS A 512 -22.16 -10.30 37.19
C LYS A 512 -23.66 -10.25 36.87
N ILE A 513 -24.38 -11.35 37.12
CA ILE A 513 -25.84 -11.39 37.02
C ILE A 513 -26.47 -10.44 38.04
N VAL A 514 -25.98 -10.45 39.29
CA VAL A 514 -26.41 -9.48 40.32
C VAL A 514 -26.16 -8.04 39.86
N GLN A 515 -25.03 -7.74 39.21
CA GLN A 515 -24.77 -6.40 38.69
C GLN A 515 -25.82 -5.95 37.67
N PHE A 516 -26.24 -6.80 36.73
CA PHE A 516 -27.33 -6.47 35.79
C PHE A 516 -28.61 -6.08 36.51
N MET A 517 -28.96 -6.84 37.54
CA MET A 517 -30.17 -6.64 38.33
C MET A 517 -30.12 -5.36 39.15
N THR A 518 -28.94 -4.97 39.64
CA THR A 518 -28.75 -3.71 40.39
C THR A 518 -28.66 -2.47 39.51
N LEU A 519 -28.12 -2.60 38.30
CA LEU A 519 -27.99 -1.50 37.34
C LEU A 519 -29.29 -1.24 36.58
N PHE A 520 -30.26 -2.16 36.68
CA PHE A 520 -31.57 -2.00 36.11
C PHE A 520 -32.47 -1.14 37.00
N ASP A 521 -33.10 -0.15 36.37
CA ASP A 521 -34.09 0.72 36.99
C ASP A 521 -35.48 0.12 36.73
N ALA A 522 -36.07 -0.47 37.78
CA ALA A 522 -37.26 -1.33 37.72
C ALA A 522 -38.52 -0.67 37.12
N GLU A 523 -38.52 0.66 36.94
CA GLU A 523 -39.69 1.43 36.54
C GLU A 523 -39.97 1.49 35.02
N THR A 524 -39.16 0.88 34.12
CA THR A 524 -39.24 1.25 32.68
C THR A 524 -39.28 0.17 31.59
N ASP A 525 -39.08 -1.14 31.82
CA ASP A 525 -39.10 -2.11 30.69
C ASP A 525 -39.43 -3.57 31.11
N GLU A 526 -40.71 -3.98 31.02
CA GLU A 526 -41.18 -5.34 31.32
C GLU A 526 -40.43 -6.42 30.51
N GLU A 527 -40.06 -6.11 29.27
CA GLU A 527 -39.39 -7.05 28.36
C GLU A 527 -37.98 -7.43 28.83
N PHE A 528 -37.32 -6.56 29.61
CA PHE A 528 -35.99 -6.83 30.16
C PHE A 528 -36.03 -7.81 31.33
N ALA A 529 -37.08 -7.74 32.15
CA ALA A 529 -37.26 -8.60 33.29
C ALA A 529 -37.59 -10.05 32.89
N ASP A 530 -38.44 -10.23 31.87
CA ASP A 530 -38.75 -11.54 31.30
C ASP A 530 -37.48 -12.22 30.78
N VAL A 531 -36.64 -11.46 30.06
CA VAL A 531 -35.38 -11.97 29.50
C VAL A 531 -34.37 -12.33 30.59
N LEU A 532 -34.30 -11.55 31.67
CA LEU A 532 -33.48 -11.88 32.84
C LEU A 532 -33.98 -13.13 33.56
N ALA A 533 -35.30 -13.28 33.72
CA ALA A 533 -35.90 -14.46 34.32
C ALA A 533 -35.56 -15.72 33.51
N ASP A 534 -35.74 -15.68 32.19
CA ASP A 534 -35.39 -16.77 31.26
C ASP A 534 -33.90 -17.15 31.32
N LEU A 535 -33.02 -16.15 31.48
CA LEU A 535 -31.57 -16.37 31.64
C LEU A 535 -31.24 -17.07 32.97
N ILE A 536 -31.97 -16.73 34.03
CA ILE A 536 -31.75 -17.24 35.39
C ILE A 536 -32.35 -18.64 35.56
N GLU A 537 -33.43 -18.97 34.87
CA GLU A 537 -33.96 -20.34 34.77
C GLU A 537 -32.91 -21.34 34.21
N GLY A 538 -31.91 -20.85 33.47
CA GLY A 538 -30.76 -21.62 33.00
C GLY A 538 -29.85 -22.17 34.09
N TYR A 539 -29.87 -21.61 35.31
CA TYR A 539 -29.14 -22.17 36.46
C TYR A 539 -29.89 -23.40 36.94
N ALA A 540 -29.62 -24.56 36.32
CA ALA A 540 -30.28 -25.84 36.56
C ALA A 540 -30.25 -26.29 38.04
N GLY A 541 -31.18 -25.77 38.85
CA GLY A 541 -31.48 -26.19 40.21
C GLY A 541 -30.59 -25.64 41.33
N CYS A 542 -29.61 -24.77 41.05
CA CYS A 542 -28.79 -24.13 42.09
C CYS A 542 -28.52 -22.67 41.73
N VAL A 543 -29.54 -21.82 41.88
CA VAL A 543 -29.34 -20.37 41.87
C VAL A 543 -28.51 -20.01 43.11
N PRO A 544 -27.31 -19.43 42.96
CA PRO A 544 -26.52 -19.02 44.11
C PRO A 544 -27.33 -18.05 44.98
N GLY A 545 -27.30 -18.20 46.30
CA GLY A 545 -28.19 -17.46 47.21
C GLY A 545 -28.13 -15.93 47.07
N ALA A 546 -27.00 -15.39 46.60
CA ALA A 546 -26.85 -13.97 46.28
C ALA A 546 -27.68 -13.50 45.07
N VAL A 547 -27.82 -14.35 44.05
CA VAL A 547 -28.66 -14.07 42.86
C VAL A 547 -30.13 -14.17 43.23
N GLN A 548 -30.50 -15.18 44.02
CA GLN A 548 -31.89 -15.39 44.47
C GLN A 548 -32.39 -14.21 45.34
N ALA A 549 -31.58 -13.75 46.29
CA ALA A 549 -31.93 -12.62 47.14
C ALA A 549 -32.12 -11.30 46.37
N GLU A 550 -31.36 -11.08 45.29
CA GLU A 550 -31.53 -9.88 44.47
C GLU A 550 -32.69 -10.02 43.47
N LEU A 551 -32.97 -11.24 42.98
CA LEU A 551 -34.15 -11.57 42.18
C LEU A 551 -35.44 -11.26 42.93
N GLU A 552 -35.52 -11.71 44.19
CA GLU A 552 -36.67 -11.42 45.06
C GLU A 552 -36.85 -9.91 45.23
N LYS A 553 -35.78 -9.13 45.40
CA LYS A 553 -35.87 -7.66 45.49
C LYS A 553 -36.34 -7.00 44.20
N VAL A 554 -35.86 -7.45 43.04
CA VAL A 554 -36.27 -6.90 41.74
C VAL A 554 -37.72 -7.26 41.44
N LEU A 555 -38.12 -8.53 41.61
CA LEU A 555 -39.51 -8.98 41.42
C LEU A 555 -40.48 -8.24 42.35
N THR A 556 -40.09 -7.97 43.60
CA THR A 556 -40.90 -7.19 44.55
C THR A 556 -41.05 -5.72 44.14
N ARG A 557 -40.15 -5.17 43.32
CA ARG A 557 -40.26 -3.80 42.76
C ARG A 557 -41.12 -3.73 41.50
N MET A 558 -41.40 -4.86 40.87
CA MET A 558 -42.16 -4.96 39.62
C MET A 558 -43.66 -5.25 39.81
N VAL A 559 -44.06 -5.68 41.01
CA VAL A 559 -45.46 -5.85 41.45
C VAL A 559 -45.87 -4.62 42.25
#